data_AF-A0A0G4EB29-F1
#
_entry.id   AF-A0A0G4EB29-F1
#
_cell.length_a   1.000
_cell.length_b   1.000
_cell.length_c   1.000
_cell.angle_alpha   90.00
_cell.angle_beta   90.00
_cell.angle_gamma   90.00
#
_symmetry.space_group_name_H-M   'P 1'
#
loop_
_entity.id
_entity.type
_entity.pdbx_description
1 polymer ?
#
loop_
_entity_poly.entity_id
_entity_poly.type
_entity_poly.pdbx_seq_one_letter_code
_entity_poly.pdbx_strand_id
1 'polypeptide(L)'
;MSVCAPHLRRFMAAVEANPTISDEEVEALLDTIPLETLQAEHLELHAQASSREWREYIGLRCRVVKLQTRRLHAEFDKLEATLAEKASRAAKEFRGLQPPAGPHVQLPPPAFAAASLPPPLVWMLPPVGTMAFEQFAALPMAEVPPTLRRAHVGARAVRRLRQGHLRAEYVHWAFCQELSMAMGLE
;
A
#
# COMPACT_ATOMS: atom_id res chain seq x y z
N MET A 1 26.82 12.07 -38.40
CA MET A 1 26.13 10.93 -37.74
C MET A 1 25.46 11.50 -36.50
N SER A 2 24.14 11.34 -36.35
CA SER A 2 23.44 11.81 -35.15
C SER A 2 23.99 11.06 -33.93
N VAL A 3 24.45 11.79 -32.91
CA VAL A 3 24.92 11.17 -31.67
C VAL A 3 23.67 10.78 -30.88
N CYS A 4 23.34 9.49 -30.91
CA CYS A 4 22.31 8.87 -30.08
C CYS A 4 22.61 9.09 -28.58
N ALA A 5 21.60 9.43 -27.79
CA ALA A 5 21.66 9.57 -26.32
C ALA A 5 22.86 10.40 -25.77
N PRO A 6 23.01 11.68 -26.17
CA PRO A 6 24.18 12.49 -25.81
C PRO A 6 24.30 12.81 -24.32
N HIS A 7 23.19 13.01 -23.60
CA HIS A 7 23.24 13.36 -22.18
C HIS A 7 23.57 12.13 -21.33
N LEU A 8 22.96 10.98 -21.63
CA LEU A 8 23.26 9.72 -20.95
C LEU A 8 24.72 9.29 -21.17
N ARG A 9 25.29 9.52 -22.35
CA ARG A 9 26.72 9.27 -22.59
C ARG A 9 27.63 10.20 -21.80
N ARG A 10 27.31 11.49 -21.70
CA ARG A 10 28.06 12.43 -20.83
C ARG A 10 27.98 12.02 -19.36
N PHE A 11 26.81 11.59 -18.92
CA PHE A 11 26.61 11.06 -17.57
C PHE A 11 27.48 9.82 -17.32
N MET A 12 27.44 8.81 -18.20
CA MET A 12 28.28 7.62 -18.06
C MET A 12 29.77 7.96 -18.06
N ALA A 13 30.21 8.85 -18.96
CA ALA A 13 31.60 9.29 -19.03
C ALA A 13 32.04 10.04 -17.77
N ALA A 14 31.17 10.86 -17.17
CA ALA A 14 31.45 11.55 -15.91
C ALA A 14 31.64 10.57 -14.75
N VAL A 15 30.85 9.50 -14.71
CA VAL A 15 30.97 8.44 -13.71
C VAL A 15 32.21 7.58 -13.94
N GLU A 16 32.52 7.24 -15.19
CA GLU A 16 33.73 6.48 -15.54
C GLU A 16 35.01 7.25 -15.21
N ALA A 17 35.01 8.57 -15.40
CA ALA A 17 36.12 9.45 -15.05
C ALA A 17 36.35 9.56 -13.52
N ASN A 18 35.36 9.19 -12.70
CA ASN A 18 35.46 9.22 -11.24
C ASN A 18 35.00 7.88 -10.62
N PRO A 19 35.88 6.87 -10.53
CA PRO A 19 35.52 5.53 -10.06
C PRO A 19 35.13 5.47 -8.58
N THR A 20 35.43 6.51 -7.80
CA THR A 20 35.09 6.63 -6.37
C THR A 20 33.82 7.44 -6.11
N ILE A 21 33.08 7.81 -7.16
CA ILE A 21 31.85 8.59 -7.03
C ILE A 21 30.80 7.88 -6.16
N SER A 22 30.24 8.62 -5.21
CA SER A 22 29.21 8.12 -4.30
C SER A 22 27.88 7.86 -5.02
N ASP A 23 27.01 7.02 -4.45
CA ASP A 23 25.70 6.74 -5.04
C ASP A 23 24.82 8.01 -5.07
N GLU A 24 24.98 8.89 -4.08
CA GLU A 24 24.32 10.19 -3.98
C GLU A 24 24.74 11.14 -5.11
N GLU A 25 26.03 11.19 -5.43
CA GLU A 25 26.56 12.01 -6.53
C GLU A 25 26.12 11.45 -7.90
N VAL A 26 26.04 10.12 -8.04
CA VAL A 26 25.50 9.49 -9.26
C VAL A 26 24.03 9.86 -9.46
N GLU A 27 23.22 9.84 -8.40
CA GLU A 27 21.82 10.29 -8.45
C GLU A 27 21.74 11.78 -8.83
N ALA A 28 22.52 12.64 -8.17
CA ALA A 28 22.52 14.07 -8.45
C ALA A 28 22.91 14.38 -9.91
N LEU A 29 23.90 13.66 -10.45
CA LEU A 29 24.28 13.79 -11.87
C LEU A 29 23.16 13.36 -12.80
N LEU A 30 22.45 12.27 -12.48
CA LEU A 30 21.32 11.81 -13.28
C LEU A 30 20.15 12.82 -13.24
N ASP A 31 19.90 13.42 -12.08
CA ASP A 31 18.84 14.41 -11.86
C ASP A 31 19.11 15.74 -12.60
N THR A 32 20.34 16.00 -13.04
CA THR A 32 20.62 17.16 -13.91
C THR A 32 20.02 17.03 -15.31
N ILE A 33 19.66 15.81 -15.72
CA ILE A 33 19.07 15.55 -17.04
C ILE A 33 17.55 15.71 -16.90
N PRO A 34 16.90 16.60 -17.68
CA PRO A 34 15.46 16.73 -17.68
C PRO A 34 14.77 15.39 -17.93
N LEU A 35 13.69 15.11 -17.19
CA LEU A 35 12.99 13.82 -17.23
C LEU A 35 12.58 13.40 -18.65
N GLU A 36 12.05 14.35 -19.43
CA GLU A 36 11.63 14.12 -20.83
C GLU A 36 12.80 13.68 -21.71
N THR A 37 13.95 14.37 -21.58
CA THR A 37 15.19 14.03 -22.28
C THR A 37 15.69 12.66 -21.86
N LEU A 38 15.68 12.37 -20.55
CA LEU A 38 16.11 11.09 -20.01
C LEU A 38 15.25 9.94 -20.54
N GLN A 39 13.93 10.13 -20.65
CA GLN A 39 13.02 9.12 -21.22
C GLN A 39 13.27 8.89 -22.71
N ALA A 40 13.44 9.96 -23.49
CA ALA A 40 13.74 9.86 -24.91
C ALA A 40 15.06 9.13 -25.16
N GLU A 41 16.14 9.54 -24.49
CA GLU A 41 17.47 8.93 -24.65
C GLU A 41 17.54 7.51 -24.11
N HIS A 42 16.73 7.19 -23.08
CA HIS A 42 16.58 5.83 -22.59
C HIS A 42 16.02 4.89 -23.66
N LEU A 43 14.97 5.32 -24.37
CA LEU A 43 14.38 4.53 -25.46
C LEU A 43 15.37 4.35 -26.62
N GLU A 44 16.13 5.38 -26.93
CA GLU A 44 17.19 5.33 -27.94
C GLU A 44 18.28 4.31 -27.60
N LEU A 45 18.80 4.31 -26.36
CA LEU A 45 19.78 3.32 -25.90
C LEU A 45 19.18 1.91 -25.77
N HIS A 46 17.90 1.81 -25.36
CA HIS A 46 17.20 0.53 -25.27
C HIS A 46 17.04 -0.13 -26.65
N ALA A 47 16.83 0.64 -27.71
CA ALA A 47 16.83 0.12 -29.08
C ALA A 47 18.17 -0.55 -29.46
N GLN A 48 19.25 -0.22 -28.73
CA GLN A 48 20.58 -0.80 -28.83
C GLN A 48 20.90 -1.70 -27.63
N ALA A 49 19.92 -2.44 -27.09
CA ALA A 49 20.04 -3.21 -25.84
C ALA A 49 21.19 -4.22 -25.77
N SER A 50 21.71 -4.72 -26.89
CA SER A 50 22.88 -5.61 -26.91
C SER A 50 24.22 -4.87 -26.72
N SER A 51 24.20 -3.53 -26.68
CA SER A 51 25.40 -2.71 -26.53
C SER A 51 26.02 -2.79 -25.13
N ARG A 52 27.33 -2.54 -25.07
CA ARG A 52 28.04 -2.34 -23.81
C ARG A 52 27.51 -1.12 -23.05
N GLU A 53 27.25 -0.04 -23.78
CA GLU A 53 26.72 1.22 -23.26
C GLU A 53 25.39 1.04 -22.52
N TRP A 54 24.46 0.26 -23.09
CA TRP A 54 23.19 -0.05 -22.43
C TRP A 54 23.40 -0.75 -21.08
N ARG A 55 24.31 -1.73 -21.01
CA ARG A 55 24.60 -2.45 -19.76
C ARG A 55 25.23 -1.55 -18.70
N GLU A 56 26.12 -0.66 -19.10
CA GLU A 56 26.74 0.32 -18.20
C GLU A 56 25.70 1.29 -17.64
N TYR A 57 24.88 1.88 -18.51
CA TYR A 57 23.78 2.75 -18.10
C TYR A 57 22.79 2.05 -17.15
N ILE A 58 22.37 0.81 -17.46
CA ILE A 58 21.48 0.05 -16.59
C ILE A 58 22.12 -0.24 -15.23
N GLY A 59 23.41 -0.58 -15.20
CA GLY A 59 24.16 -0.77 -13.95
C GLY A 59 24.11 0.47 -13.05
N LEU A 60 24.34 1.66 -13.63
CA LEU A 60 24.26 2.94 -12.91
C LEU A 60 22.84 3.25 -12.44
N ARG A 61 21.84 3.04 -13.30
CA ARG A 61 20.43 3.22 -12.93
C ARG A 61 20.03 2.31 -11.77
N CYS A 62 20.51 1.06 -11.76
CA CYS A 62 20.29 0.14 -10.65
C CYS A 62 20.91 0.61 -9.33
N ARG A 63 22.05 1.32 -9.35
CA ARG A 63 22.63 1.93 -8.14
C ARG A 63 21.70 2.99 -7.57
N VAL A 64 21.22 3.92 -8.42
CA VAL A 64 20.29 4.99 -8.02
C VAL A 64 18.99 4.41 -7.45
N VAL A 65 18.39 3.42 -8.13
CA VAL A 65 17.16 2.78 -7.64
C VAL A 65 17.37 2.11 -6.28
N LYS A 66 18.53 1.47 -6.04
CA LYS A 66 18.85 0.87 -4.73
C LYS A 66 18.97 1.94 -3.64
N LEU A 67 19.61 3.07 -3.93
CA LEU A 67 19.71 4.20 -2.99
C LEU A 67 18.33 4.73 -2.62
N GLN A 68 17.50 5.03 -3.61
CA GLN A 68 16.12 5.51 -3.41
C GLN A 68 15.29 4.51 -2.61
N THR A 69 15.43 3.22 -2.91
CA THR A 69 14.77 2.14 -2.17
C THR A 69 15.17 2.16 -0.69
N ARG A 70 16.46 2.28 -0.37
CA ARG A 70 16.92 2.36 1.03
C ARG A 70 16.37 3.58 1.75
N ARG A 71 16.35 4.75 1.10
CA ARG A 71 15.77 5.98 1.67
C ARG A 71 14.28 5.81 1.97
N LEU A 72 13.53 5.24 1.04
CA LEU A 72 12.11 4.94 1.25
C LEU A 72 11.90 3.99 2.44
N HIS A 73 12.69 2.92 2.54
CA HIS A 73 12.61 2.00 3.69
C HIS A 73 12.88 2.73 5.01
N ALA A 74 13.92 3.58 5.05
CA ALA A 74 14.23 4.35 6.25
C ALA A 74 13.10 5.32 6.66
N GLU A 75 12.41 5.93 5.69
CA GLU A 75 11.23 6.76 5.98
C GLU A 75 10.04 5.93 6.48
N PHE A 76 9.82 4.75 5.90
CA PHE A 76 8.81 3.81 6.40
C PHE A 76 9.09 3.36 7.84
N ASP A 77 10.34 3.00 8.15
CA ASP A 77 10.73 2.60 9.51
C ASP A 77 10.47 3.71 10.53
N LYS A 78 10.77 4.97 10.17
CA LYS A 78 10.46 6.14 11.01
C LYS A 78 8.96 6.30 11.21
N LEU A 79 8.16 6.17 10.15
CA LEU A 79 6.71 6.27 10.24
C LEU A 79 6.14 5.17 11.15
N GLU A 80 6.59 3.93 11.00
CA GLU A 80 6.18 2.80 11.83
C GLU A 80 6.53 3.04 13.30
N ALA A 81 7.74 3.54 13.59
CA ALA A 81 8.14 3.90 14.94
C ALA A 81 7.23 4.99 15.55
N THR A 82 6.88 6.02 14.77
CA THR A 82 5.98 7.09 15.24
C THR A 82 4.55 6.58 15.49
N LEU A 83 4.07 5.65 14.68
CA LEU A 83 2.76 5.02 14.86
C LEU A 83 2.76 4.11 16.10
N ALA A 84 3.82 3.34 16.31
CA ALA A 84 3.98 2.50 17.50
C ALA A 84 4.05 3.35 18.79
N GLU A 85 4.72 4.50 18.76
CA GLU A 85 4.76 5.43 19.89
C GLU A 85 3.38 6.01 20.20
N LYS A 86 2.64 6.47 19.18
CA LYS A 86 1.26 6.96 19.34
C LYS A 86 0.33 5.88 19.89
N ALA A 87 0.43 4.65 19.39
CA ALA A 87 -0.34 3.51 19.90
C ALA A 87 0.00 3.19 21.37
N SER A 88 1.29 3.23 21.72
CA SER A 88 1.76 3.03 23.10
C SER A 88 1.27 4.14 24.04
N ARG A 89 1.28 5.40 23.59
CA ARG A 89 0.75 6.54 24.35
C ARG A 89 -0.75 6.42 24.58
N ALA A 90 -1.51 6.11 23.55
CA ALA A 90 -2.94 5.86 23.68
C ALA A 90 -3.22 4.72 24.67
N ALA A 91 -2.51 3.59 24.57
CA ALA A 91 -2.67 2.47 25.50
C ALA A 91 -2.37 2.84 26.96
N LYS A 92 -1.42 3.74 27.22
CA LYS A 92 -1.12 4.27 28.57
C LYS A 92 -2.24 5.19 29.08
N GLU A 93 -2.81 6.03 28.22
CA GLU A 93 -3.95 6.88 28.56
C GLU A 93 -5.21 6.04 28.88
N PHE A 94 -5.45 4.95 28.16
CA PHE A 94 -6.53 4.00 28.46
C PHE A 94 -6.34 3.20 29.76
N ARG A 95 -5.10 2.98 30.22
CA ARG A 95 -4.81 2.31 31.50
C ARG A 95 -5.20 3.12 32.73
N GLY A 96 -5.43 4.44 32.58
CA GLY A 96 -5.91 5.32 33.65
C GLY A 96 -7.44 5.31 33.85
N LEU A 97 -8.19 4.76 32.88
CA LEU A 97 -9.62 4.53 33.02
C LEU A 97 -9.84 3.16 33.68
N GLN A 98 -9.69 3.10 35.01
CA GLN A 98 -10.31 2.01 35.75
C GLN A 98 -11.80 1.99 35.41
N PRO A 99 -12.40 0.85 35.04
CA PRO A 99 -13.84 0.76 35.02
C PRO A 99 -14.32 1.12 36.44
N PRO A 100 -15.31 2.02 36.60
CA PRO A 100 -15.84 2.27 37.93
C PRO A 100 -16.26 0.93 38.52
N ALA A 101 -15.75 0.61 39.71
CA ALA A 101 -16.21 -0.51 40.52
C ALA A 101 -17.62 -0.16 41.05
N GLY A 102 -18.57 -0.18 40.13
CA GLY A 102 -20.00 -0.05 40.38
C GLY A 102 -20.70 -1.33 39.90
N PRO A 103 -21.88 -1.64 40.45
CA PRO A 103 -22.63 -2.82 40.04
C PRO A 103 -22.86 -2.71 38.53
N HIS A 104 -22.52 -3.77 37.79
CA HIS A 104 -22.68 -3.82 36.34
C HIS A 104 -24.06 -3.29 35.95
N VAL A 105 -24.09 -2.08 35.39
CA VAL A 105 -25.26 -1.59 34.68
C VAL A 105 -25.40 -2.52 33.49
N GLN A 106 -26.27 -3.52 33.62
CA GLN A 106 -26.85 -4.22 32.49
C GLN A 106 -27.51 -3.14 31.64
N LEU A 107 -26.77 -2.62 30.65
CA LEU A 107 -27.38 -1.88 29.58
C LEU A 107 -28.41 -2.82 28.96
N PRO A 108 -29.71 -2.46 28.93
CA PRO A 108 -30.68 -3.29 28.26
C PRO A 108 -30.21 -3.47 26.80
N PRO A 109 -30.35 -4.68 26.23
CA PRO A 109 -30.08 -4.87 24.81
C PRO A 109 -30.90 -3.82 24.03
N PRO A 110 -30.32 -3.17 23.01
CA PRO A 110 -30.99 -2.07 22.34
C PRO A 110 -32.36 -2.54 21.84
N ALA A 111 -33.41 -1.95 22.41
CA ALA A 111 -34.77 -2.18 22.01
C ALA A 111 -34.97 -1.55 20.62
N PHE A 112 -34.70 -2.32 19.58
CA PHE A 112 -35.31 -2.05 18.28
C PHE A 112 -36.80 -2.24 18.46
N ALA A 113 -37.53 -1.13 18.40
CA ALA A 113 -38.97 -1.09 18.46
C ALA A 113 -39.55 -2.11 17.47
N ALA A 114 -40.32 -3.04 18.03
CA ALA A 114 -41.13 -3.98 17.28
C ALA A 114 -42.20 -3.20 16.50
N ALA A 115 -41.88 -2.81 15.27
CA ALA A 115 -42.89 -2.60 14.24
C ALA A 115 -42.97 -3.91 13.45
N SER A 116 -44.12 -4.56 13.53
CA SER A 116 -44.48 -5.79 12.83
C SER A 116 -44.30 -5.62 11.33
N LEU A 117 -43.16 -6.06 10.81
CA LEU A 117 -42.90 -6.20 9.38
C LEU A 117 -42.80 -7.71 9.06
N PRO A 118 -43.34 -8.14 7.90
CA PRO A 118 -43.36 -9.55 7.49
C PRO A 118 -41.91 -10.06 7.41
N PRO A 119 -41.61 -11.29 7.85
CA PRO A 119 -40.23 -11.74 7.97
C PRO A 119 -39.62 -11.95 6.58
N PRO A 120 -38.47 -11.36 6.25
CA PRO A 120 -37.72 -11.78 5.09
C PRO A 120 -36.31 -12.26 5.49
N LEU A 121 -36.10 -13.56 5.30
CA LEU A 121 -34.85 -14.18 4.86
C LEU A 121 -33.56 -13.80 5.62
N VAL A 122 -33.28 -14.51 6.73
CA VAL A 122 -32.02 -15.15 7.20
C VAL A 122 -30.66 -14.39 7.11
N TRP A 123 -30.56 -13.23 6.48
CA TRP A 123 -29.31 -12.55 6.14
C TRP A 123 -29.14 -11.22 6.87
N MET A 124 -29.59 -11.14 8.13
CA MET A 124 -29.55 -9.91 8.93
C MET A 124 -28.59 -9.96 10.13
N LEU A 125 -27.72 -10.96 10.22
CA LEU A 125 -26.63 -10.93 11.20
C LEU A 125 -25.29 -11.19 10.51
N PRO A 126 -24.26 -10.36 10.76
CA PRO A 126 -22.89 -10.74 10.42
C PRO A 126 -22.59 -12.06 11.17
N PRO A 127 -21.85 -12.97 10.53
CA PRO A 127 -21.62 -14.30 11.08
C PRO A 127 -20.99 -14.21 12.48
N VAL A 128 -21.65 -14.82 13.46
CA VAL A 128 -21.13 -14.97 14.83
C VAL A 128 -20.30 -16.25 14.87
N GLY A 129 -18.99 -16.14 14.66
CA GLY A 129 -18.05 -17.27 14.73
C GLY A 129 -16.93 -17.20 13.69
N THR A 130 -15.76 -17.78 14.01
CA THR A 130 -14.55 -17.72 13.17
C THR A 130 -14.68 -18.41 11.81
N MET A 131 -15.37 -19.56 11.74
CA MET A 131 -15.57 -20.32 10.50
C MET A 131 -16.53 -19.64 9.52
N ALA A 132 -17.60 -19.04 10.02
CA ALA A 132 -18.58 -18.33 9.20
C ALA A 132 -18.06 -16.97 8.72
N PHE A 133 -17.15 -16.36 9.47
CA PHE A 133 -16.43 -15.14 9.06
C PHE A 133 -15.50 -15.36 7.86
N GLU A 134 -14.70 -16.44 7.84
CA GLU A 134 -13.80 -16.75 6.73
C GLU A 134 -14.56 -17.04 5.43
N GLN A 135 -15.67 -17.78 5.54
CA GLN A 135 -16.56 -18.07 4.43
C GLN A 135 -17.22 -16.80 3.90
N PHE A 136 -17.76 -15.96 4.80
CA PHE A 136 -18.35 -14.67 4.43
C PHE A 136 -17.32 -13.80 3.71
N ALA A 137 -16.11 -13.62 4.25
CA ALA A 137 -15.05 -12.82 3.62
C ALA A 137 -14.58 -13.39 2.26
N ALA A 138 -14.80 -14.67 1.97
CA ALA A 138 -14.44 -15.29 0.69
C ALA A 138 -15.43 -14.96 -0.45
N LEU A 139 -16.68 -14.62 -0.14
CA LEU A 139 -17.74 -14.44 -1.14
C LEU A 139 -17.45 -13.28 -2.11
N PRO A 140 -17.63 -13.45 -3.43
CA PRO A 140 -17.44 -12.36 -4.39
C PRO A 140 -18.44 -11.22 -4.16
N MET A 141 -18.00 -9.96 -4.37
CA MET A 141 -18.81 -8.77 -4.04
C MET A 141 -20.18 -8.73 -4.74
N ALA A 142 -20.27 -9.30 -5.94
CA ALA A 142 -21.49 -9.41 -6.72
C ALA A 142 -22.58 -10.26 -6.02
N GLU A 143 -22.17 -11.25 -5.23
CA GLU A 143 -23.08 -12.15 -4.50
C GLU A 143 -23.48 -11.58 -3.13
N VAL A 144 -22.83 -10.49 -2.69
CA VAL A 144 -23.11 -9.88 -1.39
C VAL A 144 -24.26 -8.88 -1.50
N PRO A 145 -25.33 -9.05 -0.70
CA PRO A 145 -26.44 -8.10 -0.65
C PRO A 145 -25.92 -6.67 -0.38
N PRO A 146 -26.42 -5.63 -1.08
CA PRO A 146 -25.94 -4.25 -0.91
C PRO A 146 -25.88 -3.77 0.54
N THR A 147 -26.83 -4.20 1.37
CA THR A 147 -26.92 -3.89 2.80
C THR A 147 -25.76 -4.44 3.63
N LEU A 148 -25.08 -5.50 3.17
CA LEU A 148 -23.99 -6.17 3.88
C LEU A 148 -22.60 -5.89 3.28
N ARG A 149 -22.52 -5.20 2.14
CA ARG A 149 -21.25 -4.97 1.43
C ARG A 149 -20.23 -4.23 2.30
N ARG A 150 -20.66 -3.27 3.13
CA ARG A 150 -19.77 -2.55 4.06
C ARG A 150 -19.16 -3.49 5.11
N ALA A 151 -19.97 -4.36 5.70
CA ALA A 151 -19.51 -5.35 6.67
C ALA A 151 -18.58 -6.38 6.01
N HIS A 152 -18.86 -6.77 4.76
CA HIS A 152 -18.05 -7.67 3.96
C HIS A 152 -16.67 -7.11 3.63
N VAL A 153 -16.58 -5.83 3.25
CA VAL A 153 -15.31 -5.13 3.03
C VAL A 153 -14.48 -5.11 4.31
N GLY A 154 -15.11 -4.81 5.46
CA GLY A 154 -14.45 -4.87 6.76
C GLY A 154 -13.94 -6.27 7.10
N ALA A 155 -14.73 -7.31 6.83
CA ALA A 155 -14.32 -8.70 7.04
C ALA A 155 -13.12 -9.11 6.17
N ARG A 156 -13.11 -8.69 4.90
CA ARG A 156 -11.97 -8.92 3.97
C ARG A 156 -10.71 -8.19 4.41
N ALA A 157 -10.83 -6.96 4.91
CA ALA A 157 -9.68 -6.22 5.43
C ALA A 157 -9.04 -6.94 6.62
N VAL A 158 -9.86 -7.40 7.58
CA VAL A 158 -9.39 -8.17 8.74
C VAL A 158 -8.77 -9.50 8.33
N ARG A 159 -9.34 -10.20 7.34
CA ARG A 159 -8.76 -11.43 6.79
C ARG A 159 -7.41 -11.19 6.13
N ARG A 160 -7.27 -10.13 5.34
CA ARG A 160 -6.00 -9.74 4.69
C ARG A 160 -4.92 -9.39 5.72
N LEU A 161 -5.28 -8.68 6.80
CA LEU A 161 -4.38 -8.38 7.91
C LEU A 161 -3.89 -9.66 8.60
N ARG A 162 -4.76 -10.65 8.77
CA ARG A 162 -4.40 -11.95 9.38
C ARG A 162 -3.52 -12.84 8.49
N GLN A 163 -3.67 -12.73 7.18
CA GLN A 163 -2.92 -13.56 6.21
C GLN A 163 -1.53 -13.00 5.87
N GLY A 164 -1.22 -11.77 6.29
CA GLY A 164 0.04 -11.10 5.98
C GLY A 164 0.09 -10.54 4.56
N HIS A 165 0.69 -9.37 4.39
CA HIS A 165 0.69 -8.62 3.13
C HIS A 165 1.89 -8.99 2.25
N LEU A 166 1.76 -10.03 1.42
CA LEU A 166 2.82 -10.40 0.45
C LEU A 166 2.95 -9.40 -0.72
N ARG A 167 1.94 -8.54 -0.97
CA ARG A 167 1.93 -7.46 -1.99
C ARG A 167 0.98 -6.31 -1.61
N ALA A 168 1.46 -5.33 -0.86
CA ALA A 168 0.63 -4.27 -0.27
C ALA A 168 -0.10 -3.39 -1.30
N GLU A 169 0.53 -3.07 -2.44
CA GLU A 169 -0.04 -2.17 -3.46
C GLU A 169 -1.26 -2.78 -4.17
N TYR A 170 -1.18 -4.05 -4.57
CA TYR A 170 -2.30 -4.77 -5.20
C TYR A 170 -3.47 -4.95 -4.24
N VAL A 171 -3.17 -5.18 -2.96
CA VAL A 171 -4.17 -5.31 -1.89
C VAL A 171 -4.89 -3.99 -1.63
N HIS A 172 -4.17 -2.87 -1.68
CA HIS A 172 -4.75 -1.54 -1.51
C HIS A 172 -5.67 -1.16 -2.68
N TRP A 173 -5.24 -1.36 -3.92
CA TRP A 173 -6.06 -1.09 -5.11
C TRP A 173 -7.35 -1.91 -5.14
N ALA A 174 -7.25 -3.23 -4.89
CA ALA A 174 -8.41 -4.11 -4.83
C ALA A 174 -9.38 -3.73 -3.69
N PHE A 175 -8.85 -3.27 -2.55
CA PHE A 175 -9.65 -2.79 -1.43
C PHE A 175 -10.41 -1.49 -1.76
N CYS A 176 -9.76 -0.52 -2.40
CA CYS A 176 -10.40 0.73 -2.80
C CYS A 176 -11.50 0.50 -3.85
N GLN A 177 -11.29 -0.45 -4.78
CA GLN A 177 -12.31 -0.84 -5.74
C GLN A 177 -13.51 -1.51 -5.05
N GLU A 178 -13.26 -2.46 -4.14
CA GLU A 178 -14.31 -3.12 -3.35
C GLU A 178 -15.11 -2.13 -2.48
N LEU A 179 -14.44 -1.14 -1.89
CA LEU A 179 -15.06 -0.08 -1.10
C LEU A 179 -15.95 0.81 -1.99
N SER A 180 -15.50 1.15 -3.19
CA SER A 180 -16.25 1.97 -4.14
C SER A 180 -17.55 1.26 -4.58
N MET A 181 -17.47 -0.04 -4.90
CA MET A 181 -18.64 -0.87 -5.19
C MET A 181 -19.59 -1.03 -3.99
N ALA A 182 -19.04 -1.08 -2.78
CA ALA A 182 -19.83 -1.16 -1.54
C ALA A 182 -20.52 0.17 -1.17
N MET A 183 -19.98 1.30 -1.64
CA MET A 183 -20.59 2.62 -1.48
C MET A 183 -21.50 3.01 -2.64
N GLY A 184 -21.56 2.20 -3.72
CA GLY A 184 -22.36 2.47 -4.90
C GLY A 184 -21.82 3.63 -5.75
N LEU A 185 -20.50 3.81 -5.73
CA LEU A 185 -19.78 4.89 -6.44
C LEU A 185 -19.21 4.44 -7.80
N GLU A 186 -19.80 3.41 -8.42
CA GLU A 186 -19.45 2.98 -9.78
C GLU A 186 -19.83 4.03 -10.83
#